data_AF-A0A344W9E2-F1
#
_entry.id   AF-A0A344W9E2-F1
#
_cell.length_a   1.000
_cell.length_b   1.000
_cell.length_c   1.000
_cell.angle_alpha   90.00
_cell.angle_beta   90.00
_cell.angle_gamma   90.00
#
_symmetry.space_group_name_H-M   'P 1'
#
loop_
_entity.id
_entity.type
_entity.pdbx_description
1 polymer ?
#
loop_
_entity_poly.entity_id
_entity_poly.type
_entity_poly.pdbx_seq_one_letter_code
_entity_poly.pdbx_strand_id
1 'polypeptide(L)'
;MFGPLEIIIIIALPILIVISLASRAEKEYKVFKHHTDGYKAVKVGLAWVAGTIFMPIWFLFRGLWSYFFLYLVLLVIAVLVENELYGEFGSIDFNNASDTEWIWLGIQIIVAFIPLFKGNDWTAKNLIKKGYLFQDSVHAVSKKNAIAIVLENKIDSSYNKNDTQIRPSKRMIRKKVVVKSKSSKKLKRNDKAAKEFVMQTIRDLDYVVIRESLNIYIKSEENAKNLYAFLYGLALFTWSIHKVKLKYEDFETVFDIVDSGLNDSGIDIPRHLDLDEDYDEISSGFVDIYTESIGWDKINSEEDLINSVNKDFQSIGIYYARAYSRDENDLKKLYFVKLVNTISENT
;
A
#
# COMPACT_ATOMS: atom_id res chain seq x y z
N MET A 1 36.86 31.29 5.69
CA MET A 1 35.74 31.30 6.64
C MET A 1 34.58 30.65 5.89
N PHE A 2 34.13 29.47 6.30
CA PHE A 2 33.05 28.77 5.60
C PHE A 2 31.75 29.57 5.78
N GLY A 3 31.03 29.79 4.69
CA GLY A 3 29.71 30.41 4.70
C GLY A 3 28.68 29.49 5.39
N PRO A 4 27.54 30.06 5.83
CA PRO A 4 26.50 29.31 6.54
C PRO A 4 25.97 28.10 5.76
N LEU A 5 25.94 28.15 4.42
CA LEU A 5 25.56 27.01 3.57
C LEU A 5 26.58 25.86 3.57
N GLU A 6 27.87 26.18 3.61
CA GLU A 6 28.95 25.19 3.61
C GLU A 6 28.99 24.43 4.94
N ILE A 7 28.70 25.11 6.06
CA ILE A 7 28.56 24.49 7.38
C ILE A 7 27.37 23.52 7.39
N ILE A 8 26.23 23.91 6.80
CA ILE A 8 25.05 23.03 6.70
C ILE A 8 25.38 21.79 5.87
N ILE A 9 26.06 21.93 4.73
CA ILE A 9 26.43 20.78 3.88
C ILE A 9 27.41 19.86 4.59
N ILE A 10 28.43 20.42 5.27
CA ILE A 10 29.43 19.64 6.01
C ILE A 10 28.80 18.87 7.17
N ILE A 11 27.75 19.39 7.81
CA ILE A 11 27.04 18.69 8.89
C ILE A 11 25.98 17.72 8.36
N ALA A 12 25.22 18.11 7.33
CA ALA A 12 24.10 17.32 6.82
C ALA A 12 24.54 16.11 5.99
N LEU A 13 25.61 16.23 5.20
CA LEU A 13 26.06 15.16 4.31
C LEU A 13 26.51 13.90 5.07
N PRO A 14 27.34 13.98 6.14
CA PRO A 14 27.68 12.81 6.96
C PRO A 14 26.46 12.21 7.63
N ILE A 15 25.53 13.04 8.12
CA ILE A 15 24.28 12.57 8.75
C ILE A 15 23.42 11.81 7.73
N LEU A 16 23.27 12.32 6.50
CA LEU A 16 22.55 11.64 5.42
C LEU A 16 23.21 10.32 5.02
N ILE A 17 24.55 10.26 4.96
CA ILE A 17 25.29 9.03 4.68
C ILE A 17 25.09 8.01 5.80
N VAL A 18 25.17 8.44 7.07
CA VAL A 18 24.91 7.56 8.23
C VAL A 18 23.46 7.08 8.24
N ILE A 19 22.49 7.93 7.92
CA ILE A 19 21.07 7.56 7.79
C ILE A 19 20.89 6.54 6.65
N SER A 20 21.52 6.76 5.50
CA SER A 20 21.48 5.85 4.36
C SER A 20 22.07 4.48 4.70
N LEU A 21 23.24 4.43 5.34
CA LEU A 21 23.86 3.18 5.76
C LEU A 21 23.05 2.47 6.86
N ALA A 22 22.57 3.20 7.87
CA ALA A 22 21.69 2.66 8.90
C ALA A 22 20.33 2.19 8.34
N SER A 23 19.89 2.72 7.20
CA SER A 23 18.66 2.27 6.54
C SER A 23 18.77 0.85 5.97
N ARG A 24 19.98 0.40 5.61
CA ARG A 24 20.25 -0.93 5.01
C ARG A 24 20.54 -2.05 6.02
N ALA A 25 20.83 -1.71 7.27
CA ALA A 25 21.06 -2.70 8.32
C ALA A 25 19.76 -3.43 8.72
N GLU A 26 19.88 -4.72 9.02
CA GLU A 26 18.82 -5.50 9.66
C GLU A 26 18.43 -4.89 11.00
N LYS A 27 17.12 -4.83 11.25
CA LYS A 27 16.55 -4.36 12.51
C LYS A 27 15.58 -5.40 13.02
N GLU A 28 15.39 -5.40 14.32
CA GLU A 28 14.32 -6.16 14.92
C GLU A 28 12.96 -5.49 14.66
N TYR A 29 11.97 -6.29 14.29
CA TYR A 29 10.60 -5.88 14.07
C TYR A 29 9.65 -6.77 14.87
N LYS A 30 8.71 -6.15 15.58
CA LYS A 30 7.56 -6.82 16.19
C LYS A 30 6.44 -6.91 15.17
N VAL A 31 5.98 -8.11 14.88
CA VAL A 31 4.90 -8.37 13.93
C VAL A 31 3.61 -8.67 14.69
N PHE A 32 2.53 -8.02 14.26
CA PHE A 32 1.20 -8.13 14.85
C PHE A 32 0.19 -8.52 13.78
N LYS A 33 -0.82 -9.32 14.14
CA LYS A 33 -1.91 -9.75 13.26
C LYS A 33 -3.25 -9.26 13.79
N HIS A 34 -4.04 -8.63 12.93
CA HIS A 34 -5.46 -8.38 13.18
C HIS A 34 -6.32 -9.47 12.53
N HIS A 35 -7.52 -9.71 13.04
CA HIS A 35 -8.42 -10.71 12.46
C HIS A 35 -8.98 -10.28 11.09
N THR A 36 -9.11 -8.98 10.82
CA THR A 36 -9.63 -8.44 9.54
C THR A 36 -8.65 -7.56 8.77
N ASP A 37 -7.61 -7.02 9.43
CA ASP A 37 -6.79 -5.94 8.84
C ASP A 37 -5.37 -6.43 8.46
N GLY A 38 -5.19 -7.76 8.40
CA GLY A 38 -3.92 -8.38 8.05
C GLY A 38 -2.81 -8.20 9.09
N TYR A 39 -1.57 -8.12 8.61
CA TYR A 39 -0.37 -8.02 9.44
C TYR A 39 0.21 -6.61 9.45
N LYS A 40 0.79 -6.21 10.59
CA LYS A 40 1.55 -4.97 10.74
C LYS A 40 2.85 -5.23 11.47
N ALA A 41 3.94 -4.67 10.95
CA ALA A 41 5.25 -4.71 11.59
C ALA A 41 5.65 -3.34 12.16
N VAL A 42 6.17 -3.35 13.38
CA VAL A 42 6.71 -2.16 14.07
C VAL A 42 8.18 -2.41 14.38
N LYS A 43 9.04 -1.54 13.88
CA LYS A 43 10.48 -1.57 14.17
C LYS A 43 10.73 -1.37 15.67
N VAL A 44 11.62 -2.16 16.25
CA VAL A 44 12.08 -1.97 17.64
C VAL A 44 13.16 -0.87 17.68
N GLY A 45 13.16 -0.08 18.76
CA GLY A 45 14.12 1.01 18.98
C GLY A 45 13.71 2.34 18.35
N LEU A 46 14.70 3.15 17.94
CA LEU A 46 14.52 4.57 17.60
C LEU A 46 13.50 4.81 16.47
N ALA A 47 12.56 5.70 16.74
CA ALA A 47 11.57 6.23 15.82
C ALA A 47 12.09 7.53 15.20
N TRP A 48 13.08 7.44 14.31
CA TRP A 48 13.74 8.60 13.70
C TRP A 48 12.77 9.67 13.15
N VAL A 49 11.68 9.24 12.51
CA VAL A 49 10.67 10.16 11.94
C VAL A 49 9.86 10.90 13.03
N ALA A 50 9.81 10.36 14.26
CA ALA A 50 9.15 11.03 15.39
C ALA A 50 10.01 12.17 15.99
N GLY A 51 11.33 12.13 15.80
CA GLY A 51 12.27 13.11 16.35
C GLY A 51 12.67 14.24 15.38
N THR A 52 12.11 14.31 14.17
CA THR A 52 12.40 15.36 13.18
C THR A 52 11.27 16.40 13.12
N ILE A 53 11.40 17.37 12.19
CA ILE A 53 10.63 18.62 11.96
C ILE A 53 9.07 18.48 11.98
N PHE A 54 8.53 17.26 12.06
CA PHE A 54 7.09 16.95 12.07
C PHE A 54 6.54 16.47 13.43
N MET A 55 7.14 16.88 14.56
CA MET A 55 6.91 16.26 15.88
C MET A 55 5.43 16.06 16.28
N PRO A 56 4.50 17.02 16.13
CA PRO A 56 3.10 16.75 16.44
C PRO A 56 2.42 15.92 15.35
N ILE A 57 2.67 16.27 14.09
CA ILE A 57 2.00 15.67 12.91
C ILE A 57 2.28 14.16 12.82
N TRP A 58 3.47 13.72 13.20
CA TRP A 58 3.84 12.31 13.22
C TRP A 58 2.88 11.45 14.06
N PHE A 59 2.40 11.96 15.20
CA PHE A 59 1.43 11.25 16.04
C PHE A 59 0.13 10.96 15.31
N LEU A 60 -0.33 11.87 14.43
CA LEU A 60 -1.55 11.69 13.64
C LEU A 60 -1.42 10.52 12.68
N PHE A 61 -0.32 10.45 11.93
CA PHE A 61 -0.05 9.36 10.97
C PHE A 61 0.06 7.98 11.62
N ARG A 62 0.43 7.93 12.92
CA ARG A 62 0.53 6.67 13.68
C ARG A 62 -0.77 6.35 14.45
N GLY A 63 -1.79 7.19 14.32
CA GLY A 63 -3.05 7.08 15.04
C GLY A 63 -2.89 7.21 16.56
N LEU A 64 -1.90 7.99 17.00
CA LEU A 64 -1.55 8.29 18.40
C LEU A 64 -2.20 9.60 18.86
N TRP A 65 -3.50 9.76 18.62
CA TRP A 65 -4.26 11.00 18.82
C TRP A 65 -4.16 11.57 20.24
N SER A 66 -4.17 10.73 21.28
CA SER A 66 -4.03 11.21 22.65
C SER A 66 -2.68 11.87 22.91
N TYR A 67 -1.60 11.33 22.32
CA TYR A 67 -0.26 11.92 22.43
C TYR A 67 -0.16 13.22 21.64
N PHE A 68 -0.83 13.31 20.48
CA PHE A 68 -0.92 14.55 19.71
C PHE A 68 -1.52 15.69 20.54
N PHE A 69 -2.69 15.48 21.14
CA PHE A 69 -3.35 16.51 21.95
C PHE A 69 -2.57 16.86 23.21
N LEU A 70 -1.96 15.86 23.87
CA LEU A 70 -1.06 16.10 24.99
C LEU A 70 0.12 17.00 24.59
N TYR A 71 0.71 16.76 23.42
CA TYR A 71 1.82 17.57 22.91
C TYR A 71 1.40 19.00 22.59
N LEU A 72 0.19 19.21 22.07
CA LEU A 72 -0.35 20.55 21.82
C LEU A 72 -0.49 21.34 23.13
N VAL A 73 -0.98 20.69 24.20
CA VAL A 73 -1.04 21.31 25.53
C VAL A 73 0.36 21.62 26.06
N LEU A 74 1.33 20.71 25.90
CA LEU A 74 2.71 20.95 26.30
C LEU A 74 3.35 22.10 25.52
N LEU A 75 3.04 22.26 24.23
CA LEU A 75 3.50 23.39 23.42
C LEU A 75 2.94 24.72 23.93
N VAL A 76 1.65 24.77 24.28
CA VAL A 76 1.04 25.98 24.86
C VAL A 76 1.70 26.33 26.20
N ILE A 77 1.89 25.34 27.08
CA ILE A 77 2.61 25.53 28.34
C ILE A 77 4.03 26.05 28.07
N ALA A 78 4.71 25.49 27.07
CA ALA A 78 6.07 25.90 26.74
C ALA A 78 6.13 27.37 26.31
N VAL A 79 5.23 27.80 25.42
CA VAL A 79 5.13 29.20 24.99
C VAL A 79 4.82 30.13 26.16
N LEU A 80 3.93 29.74 27.08
CA LEU A 80 3.61 30.56 28.25
C LEU A 80 4.81 30.72 29.19
N VAL A 81 5.55 29.64 29.43
CA VAL A 81 6.76 29.68 30.27
C VAL A 81 7.88 30.48 29.58
N GLU A 82 8.06 30.33 28.27
CA GLU A 82 9.03 31.12 27.50
C GLU A 82 8.71 32.62 27.56
N ASN A 83 7.43 33.00 27.42
CA ASN A 83 7.01 34.39 27.54
C ASN A 83 7.26 34.96 28.95
N GLU A 84 7.11 34.15 30.00
CA GLU A 84 7.41 34.57 31.38
C GLU A 84 8.91 34.71 31.62
N LEU A 85 9.73 33.79 31.10
CA LEU A 85 11.19 33.80 31.30
C LEU A 85 11.89 34.85 30.43
N TYR A 86 11.45 35.02 29.19
CA TYR A 86 12.16 35.79 28.17
C TYR A 86 11.38 37.01 27.64
N GLY A 87 10.07 37.11 27.91
CA GLY A 87 9.19 38.09 27.28
C GLY A 87 8.69 37.66 25.89
N GLU A 88 7.80 38.47 25.29
CA GLU A 88 7.01 38.11 24.08
C GLU A 88 7.84 37.70 22.86
N PHE A 89 9.10 38.16 22.77
CA PHE A 89 10.03 37.85 21.67
C PHE A 89 11.45 37.54 22.16
N GLY A 90 11.61 37.23 23.45
CA GLY A 90 12.91 36.89 23.99
C GLY A 90 13.34 35.47 23.66
N SER A 91 14.63 35.21 23.78
CA SER A 91 15.22 33.87 23.69
C SER A 91 16.33 33.75 24.71
N ILE A 92 16.72 32.51 25.03
CA ILE A 92 17.79 32.26 26.01
C ILE A 92 19.10 32.91 25.57
N ASP A 93 19.68 33.74 26.44
CA ASP A 93 21.05 34.24 26.26
C ASP A 93 22.03 33.23 26.88
N PHE A 94 22.61 32.38 26.04
CA PHE A 94 23.54 31.34 26.48
C PHE A 94 24.75 31.84 27.28
N ASN A 95 25.14 33.11 27.16
CA ASN A 95 26.27 33.65 27.90
C ASN A 95 25.91 34.07 29.32
N ASN A 96 24.63 34.39 29.57
CA ASN A 96 24.15 34.97 30.83
C ASN A 96 22.97 34.20 31.44
N ALA A 97 22.58 33.08 30.86
CA ALA A 97 21.42 32.29 31.30
C ALA A 97 21.57 31.83 32.75
N SER A 98 20.51 32.09 33.52
CA SER A 98 20.31 31.62 34.88
C SER A 98 20.09 30.11 34.95
N ASP A 99 20.26 29.53 36.15
CA ASP A 99 20.01 28.11 36.40
C ASP A 99 18.59 27.68 35.99
N THR A 100 17.60 28.56 36.19
CA THR A 100 16.20 28.32 35.82
C THR A 100 16.03 28.17 34.31
N GLU A 101 16.67 29.02 33.52
CA GLU A 101 16.62 28.98 32.04
C GLU A 101 17.32 27.73 31.51
N TRP A 102 18.44 27.32 32.11
CA TRP A 102 19.12 26.06 31.79
C TRP A 102 18.29 24.83 32.13
N ILE A 103 17.64 24.81 33.29
CA ILE A 103 16.72 23.72 33.69
C ILE A 103 15.56 23.64 32.69
N TRP A 104 14.98 24.79 32.33
CA TRP A 104 13.89 24.87 31.37
C TRP A 104 14.30 24.33 30.00
N LEU A 105 15.44 24.75 29.47
CA LEU A 105 16.01 24.21 28.23
C LEU A 105 16.22 22.68 28.31
N GLY A 106 16.72 22.19 29.43
CA GLY A 106 16.87 20.75 29.68
C GLY A 106 15.56 19.98 29.60
N ILE A 107 14.49 20.52 30.19
CA ILE A 107 13.13 19.95 30.11
C ILE A 107 12.64 19.91 28.67
N GLN A 108 12.81 21.00 27.91
CA GLN A 108 12.41 21.06 26.50
C GLN A 108 13.12 20.01 25.65
N ILE A 109 14.43 19.85 25.82
CA ILE A 109 15.21 18.80 25.16
C ILE A 109 14.66 17.43 25.51
N ILE A 110 14.46 17.12 26.80
CA ILE A 110 13.93 15.82 27.23
C ILE A 110 12.57 15.56 26.57
N VAL A 111 11.64 16.51 26.66
CA VAL A 111 10.29 16.37 26.08
C VAL A 111 10.37 16.16 24.57
N ALA A 112 11.20 16.94 23.87
CA ALA A 112 11.43 16.81 22.42
C ALA A 112 12.03 15.46 22.01
N PHE A 113 12.86 14.84 22.84
CA PHE A 113 13.50 13.58 22.48
C PHE A 113 12.73 12.33 22.94
N ILE A 114 11.77 12.42 23.87
CA ILE A 114 10.98 11.26 24.30
C ILE A 114 10.33 10.51 23.10
N PRO A 115 9.68 11.17 22.12
CA PRO A 115 9.06 10.49 20.98
C PRO A 115 10.06 9.73 20.11
N LEU A 116 11.31 10.21 20.01
CA LEU A 116 12.38 9.52 19.28
C LEU A 116 12.66 8.13 19.88
N PHE A 117 12.68 8.00 21.20
CA PHE A 117 12.97 6.74 21.89
C PHE A 117 11.72 5.86 22.08
N LYS A 118 10.57 6.47 22.35
CA LYS A 118 9.34 5.75 22.74
C LYS A 118 8.28 5.64 21.64
N GLY A 119 8.43 6.35 20.53
CA GLY A 119 7.40 6.43 19.49
C GLY A 119 6.99 5.07 18.91
N ASN A 120 7.95 4.18 18.65
CA ASN A 120 7.66 2.84 18.15
C ASN A 120 6.97 1.96 19.20
N ASP A 121 7.37 2.06 20.47
CA ASP A 121 6.70 1.35 21.57
C ASP A 121 5.24 1.81 21.73
N TRP A 122 5.00 3.12 21.66
CA TRP A 122 3.65 3.66 21.68
C TRP A 122 2.82 3.17 20.49
N THR A 123 3.44 3.09 19.31
CA THR A 123 2.79 2.52 18.12
C THR A 123 2.40 1.06 18.35
N ALA A 124 3.31 0.24 18.86
CA ALA A 124 3.06 -1.17 19.16
C ALA A 124 1.91 -1.34 20.18
N LYS A 125 1.94 -0.57 21.28
CA LYS A 125 0.84 -0.56 22.28
C LYS A 125 -0.48 -0.11 21.66
N ASN A 126 -0.47 0.85 20.75
CA ASN A 126 -1.67 1.32 20.05
C ASN A 126 -2.26 0.24 19.14
N LEU A 127 -1.42 -0.56 18.46
CA LEU A 127 -1.88 -1.71 17.67
C LEU A 127 -2.59 -2.75 18.55
N ILE A 128 -2.02 -3.07 19.72
CA ILE A 128 -2.66 -3.99 20.67
C ILE A 128 -4.02 -3.46 21.12
N LYS A 129 -4.12 -2.17 21.48
CA LYS A 129 -5.40 -1.54 21.83
C LYS A 129 -6.44 -1.59 20.70
N LYS A 130 -5.98 -1.63 19.45
CA LYS A 130 -6.83 -1.77 18.25
C LYS A 130 -7.19 -3.22 17.91
N GLY A 131 -6.86 -4.19 18.77
CA GLY A 131 -7.23 -5.60 18.58
C GLY A 131 -6.19 -6.44 17.83
N TYR A 132 -5.00 -5.89 17.54
CA TYR A 132 -3.93 -6.67 16.94
C TYR A 132 -3.28 -7.58 17.99
N LEU A 133 -3.00 -8.83 17.60
CA LEU A 133 -2.30 -9.80 18.42
C LEU A 133 -0.84 -9.89 18.01
N PHE A 134 0.06 -9.79 18.98
CA PHE A 134 1.49 -10.04 18.75
C PHE A 134 1.69 -11.47 18.23
N GLN A 135 2.49 -11.61 17.17
CA GLN A 135 2.83 -12.90 16.59
C GLN A 135 4.27 -13.28 16.93
N ASP A 136 5.23 -12.46 16.52
CA ASP A 136 6.65 -12.74 16.74
C ASP A 136 7.52 -11.47 16.62
N SER A 137 8.79 -11.58 17.01
CA SER A 137 9.84 -10.57 16.77
C SER A 137 10.93 -11.16 15.89
N VAL A 138 11.20 -10.53 14.74
CA VAL A 138 12.15 -11.03 13.75
C VAL A 138 13.12 -9.95 13.31
N HIS A 139 14.34 -10.36 12.96
CA HIS A 139 15.31 -9.48 12.30
C HIS A 139 15.00 -9.43 10.80
N ALA A 140 14.91 -8.22 10.26
CA ALA A 140 14.63 -8.01 8.84
C ALA A 140 15.20 -6.67 8.36
N VAL A 141 15.39 -6.53 7.05
CA VAL A 141 15.79 -5.26 6.42
C VAL A 141 14.60 -4.28 6.28
N SER A 142 13.38 -4.79 6.28
CA SER A 142 12.16 -4.00 6.07
C SER A 142 10.96 -4.57 6.84
N LYS A 143 9.90 -3.75 6.99
CA LYS A 143 8.63 -4.20 7.58
C LYS A 143 7.96 -5.31 6.76
N LYS A 144 8.04 -5.24 5.42
CA LYS A 144 7.46 -6.24 4.52
C LYS A 144 8.18 -7.58 4.70
N ASN A 145 9.51 -7.56 4.71
CA ASN A 145 10.32 -8.77 4.94
C ASN A 145 10.05 -9.38 6.32
N ALA A 146 9.90 -8.55 7.37
CA ALA A 146 9.54 -9.05 8.69
C ALA A 146 8.19 -9.80 8.70
N ILE A 147 7.20 -9.31 7.97
CA ILE A 147 5.89 -9.98 7.85
C ILE A 147 6.04 -11.29 7.07
N ALA A 148 6.78 -11.29 5.96
CA ALA A 148 7.03 -12.48 5.15
C ALA A 148 7.70 -13.60 5.96
N ILE A 149 8.74 -13.29 6.73
CA ILE A 149 9.44 -14.26 7.59
C ILE A 149 8.47 -14.88 8.62
N VAL A 150 7.60 -14.08 9.24
CA VAL A 150 6.62 -14.59 10.22
C VAL A 150 5.54 -15.47 9.55
N LEU A 151 5.17 -15.16 8.31
CA LEU A 151 4.24 -15.98 7.53
C LEU A 151 4.85 -17.33 7.16
N GLU A 152 6.09 -17.34 6.65
CA GLU A 152 6.85 -18.54 6.30
C GLU A 152 7.03 -19.47 7.51
N ASN A 153 7.52 -18.92 8.64
CA ASN A 153 7.68 -19.69 9.88
C ASN A 153 6.37 -20.33 10.37
N LYS A 154 5.24 -19.65 10.12
CA LYS A 154 3.92 -20.16 10.50
C LYS A 154 3.47 -21.30 9.58
N ILE A 155 3.74 -21.21 8.28
CA ILE A 155 3.48 -22.25 7.29
C ILE A 155 4.28 -23.51 7.62
N ASP A 156 5.58 -23.36 7.89
CA ASP A 156 6.47 -24.48 8.26
C ASP A 156 6.07 -25.16 9.57
N SER A 157 5.60 -24.37 10.55
CA SER A 157 5.05 -24.92 11.80
C SER A 157 3.77 -25.75 11.59
N SER A 158 2.99 -25.42 10.55
CA SER A 158 1.75 -26.11 10.20
C SER A 158 2.02 -27.43 9.46
N TYR A 159 3.02 -27.46 8.58
CA TYR A 159 3.43 -28.69 7.88
C TYR A 159 4.03 -29.72 8.84
N ASN A 160 4.93 -29.30 9.72
CA ASN A 160 5.54 -30.20 10.71
C ASN A 160 4.54 -30.81 11.71
N LYS A 161 3.39 -30.17 11.95
CA LYS A 161 2.36 -30.66 12.87
C LYS A 161 1.44 -31.72 12.25
N ASN A 162 1.32 -31.76 10.93
CA ASN A 162 0.41 -32.68 10.23
C ASN A 162 1.07 -34.01 9.83
N ASP A 163 2.40 -34.09 9.79
CA ASP A 163 3.12 -35.32 9.43
C ASP A 163 3.22 -36.38 10.55
N THR A 164 2.66 -36.11 11.74
CA THR A 164 2.61 -37.11 12.84
C THR A 164 1.27 -37.83 12.99
N GLN A 165 0.29 -37.65 12.10
CA GLN A 165 -0.94 -38.46 12.10
C GLN A 165 -1.20 -39.13 10.75
N ILE A 166 -0.48 -40.22 10.48
CA ILE A 166 -0.93 -41.23 9.54
C ILE A 166 -2.09 -42.01 10.19
N ARG A 167 -3.33 -41.72 9.78
CA ARG A 167 -4.45 -42.66 9.88
C ARG A 167 -5.05 -42.93 8.50
N PRO A 168 -5.36 -44.20 8.18
CA PRO A 168 -5.70 -44.60 6.84
C PRO A 168 -7.08 -44.10 6.41
N SER A 169 -7.11 -43.67 5.16
CA SER A 169 -8.26 -43.28 4.33
C SER A 169 -9.56 -44.04 4.65
N LYS A 170 -10.56 -43.28 5.13
CA LYS A 170 -11.98 -43.66 5.01
C LYS A 170 -12.67 -42.70 4.04
N ARG A 171 -12.94 -43.25 2.86
CA ARG A 171 -13.78 -42.72 1.78
C ARG A 171 -15.12 -42.22 2.34
N MET A 172 -15.29 -40.90 2.50
CA MET A 172 -16.59 -40.29 2.78
C MET A 172 -17.19 -39.74 1.49
N ILE A 173 -18.26 -40.40 1.05
CA ILE A 173 -19.15 -39.94 -0.01
C ILE A 173 -19.93 -38.73 0.54
N ARG A 174 -19.59 -37.52 0.11
CA ARG A 174 -20.38 -36.31 0.40
C ARG A 174 -21.59 -36.25 -0.54
N LYS A 175 -22.79 -36.50 0.00
CA LYS A 175 -24.05 -36.10 -0.63
C LYS A 175 -24.10 -34.57 -0.70
N LYS A 176 -24.24 -34.06 -1.93
CA LYS A 176 -24.39 -32.64 -2.26
C LYS A 176 -25.79 -32.19 -1.86
N VAL A 177 -25.93 -31.55 -0.70
CA VAL A 177 -27.18 -30.87 -0.32
C VAL A 177 -27.21 -29.53 -1.03
N VAL A 178 -28.05 -29.44 -2.06
CA VAL A 178 -28.32 -28.21 -2.80
C VAL A 178 -29.26 -27.34 -1.98
N VAL A 179 -28.69 -26.37 -1.26
CA VAL A 179 -29.46 -25.23 -0.76
C VAL A 179 -29.41 -24.15 -1.85
N LYS A 180 -30.48 -24.06 -2.65
CA LYS A 180 -30.70 -22.93 -3.57
C LYS A 180 -30.98 -21.67 -2.75
N SER A 181 -29.94 -20.88 -2.49
CA SER A 181 -30.11 -19.52 -1.98
C SER A 181 -30.45 -18.57 -3.13
N LYS A 182 -31.34 -17.61 -2.89
CA LYS A 182 -31.79 -16.57 -3.84
C LYS A 182 -30.66 -15.63 -4.36
N SER A 183 -29.40 -15.91 -4.02
CA SER A 183 -28.20 -15.14 -4.39
C SER A 183 -27.66 -15.43 -5.81
N SER A 184 -28.14 -16.47 -6.50
CA SER A 184 -27.49 -16.91 -7.74
C SER A 184 -27.76 -16.04 -8.98
N LYS A 185 -28.81 -15.21 -8.98
CA LYS A 185 -29.23 -14.46 -10.17
C LYS A 185 -28.48 -13.12 -10.32
N LYS A 186 -28.13 -12.48 -9.19
CA LYS A 186 -27.38 -11.22 -9.17
C LYS A 186 -25.90 -11.44 -9.49
N LEU A 187 -25.32 -12.55 -8.99
CA LEU A 187 -23.95 -12.96 -9.30
C LEU A 187 -23.75 -13.09 -10.83
N LYS A 188 -24.59 -13.91 -11.48
CA LYS A 188 -24.57 -14.12 -12.94
C LYS A 188 -24.66 -12.87 -13.82
N ARG A 189 -25.20 -11.76 -13.31
CA ARG A 189 -25.33 -10.50 -14.07
C ARG A 189 -24.01 -9.72 -14.07
N ASN A 190 -23.30 -9.73 -12.95
CA ASN A 190 -22.02 -9.03 -12.81
C ASN A 190 -20.95 -9.72 -13.65
N ASP A 191 -20.91 -11.06 -13.59
CA ASP A 191 -19.97 -11.88 -14.37
C ASP A 191 -20.11 -11.58 -15.87
N LYS A 192 -21.36 -11.45 -16.35
CA LYS A 192 -21.64 -11.16 -17.75
C LYS A 192 -21.18 -9.76 -18.16
N ALA A 193 -21.39 -8.74 -17.32
CA ALA A 193 -21.02 -7.37 -17.65
C ALA A 193 -19.50 -7.19 -17.69
N ALA A 194 -18.78 -7.73 -16.70
CA ALA A 194 -17.32 -7.71 -16.67
C ALA A 194 -16.74 -8.48 -17.87
N LYS A 195 -17.28 -9.67 -18.18
CA LYS A 195 -16.84 -10.45 -19.34
C LYS A 195 -17.05 -9.72 -20.66
N GLU A 196 -18.22 -9.16 -20.89
CA GLU A 196 -18.49 -8.41 -22.13
C GLU A 196 -17.55 -7.21 -22.28
N PHE A 197 -17.27 -6.52 -21.18
CA PHE A 197 -16.39 -5.34 -21.19
C PHE A 197 -14.94 -5.67 -21.51
N VAL A 198 -14.40 -6.73 -20.88
CA VAL A 198 -13.05 -7.25 -21.19
C VAL A 198 -12.97 -7.67 -22.65
N MET A 199 -13.96 -8.44 -23.13
CA MET A 199 -14.01 -8.91 -24.51
C MET A 199 -14.07 -7.76 -25.52
N GLN A 200 -14.87 -6.73 -25.25
CA GLN A 200 -14.92 -5.55 -26.11
C GLN A 200 -13.58 -4.83 -26.15
N THR A 201 -12.90 -4.70 -25.02
CA THR A 201 -11.59 -4.05 -24.97
C THR A 201 -10.52 -4.83 -25.74
N ILE A 202 -10.54 -6.17 -25.65
CA ILE A 202 -9.64 -7.02 -26.44
C ILE A 202 -9.93 -6.87 -27.95
N ARG A 203 -11.20 -6.80 -28.36
CA ARG A 203 -11.55 -6.54 -29.77
C ARG A 203 -11.10 -5.18 -30.25
N ASP A 204 -11.28 -4.15 -29.42
CA ASP A 204 -10.84 -2.79 -29.74
C ASP A 204 -9.30 -2.75 -29.88
N LEU A 205 -8.59 -3.48 -29.02
CA LEU A 205 -7.14 -3.67 -29.11
C LEU A 205 -6.72 -4.34 -30.42
N ASP A 206 -7.34 -5.47 -30.78
CA ASP A 206 -7.05 -6.20 -32.02
C ASP A 206 -7.41 -5.38 -33.28
N TYR A 207 -8.37 -4.46 -33.18
CA TYR A 207 -8.73 -3.55 -34.26
C TYR A 207 -7.72 -2.41 -34.45
N VAL A 208 -7.18 -1.85 -33.37
CA VAL A 208 -6.31 -0.67 -33.42
C VAL A 208 -4.83 -1.02 -33.47
N VAL A 209 -4.42 -2.10 -32.81
CA VAL A 209 -3.06 -2.65 -32.87
C VAL A 209 -3.03 -3.73 -33.93
N ILE A 210 -2.12 -3.65 -34.91
CA ILE A 210 -1.95 -4.73 -35.88
C ILE A 210 -1.67 -6.02 -35.10
N ARG A 211 -2.41 -7.10 -35.39
CA ARG A 211 -2.28 -8.39 -34.70
C ARG A 211 -0.84 -8.91 -34.63
N GLU A 212 -0.04 -8.60 -35.65
CA GLU A 212 1.40 -8.86 -35.66
C GLU A 212 2.16 -8.11 -34.57
N SER A 213 1.94 -6.80 -34.41
CA SER A 213 2.52 -5.99 -33.33
C SER A 213 2.07 -6.50 -31.96
N LEU A 214 0.78 -6.79 -31.77
CA LEU A 214 0.30 -7.36 -30.51
C LEU A 214 0.99 -8.70 -30.20
N ASN A 215 1.14 -9.57 -31.20
CA ASN A 215 1.85 -10.84 -31.07
C ASN A 215 3.35 -10.66 -30.77
N ILE A 216 4.00 -9.63 -31.31
CA ILE A 216 5.39 -9.30 -30.99
C ILE A 216 5.50 -8.82 -29.54
N TYR A 217 4.58 -7.95 -29.12
CA TYR A 217 4.57 -7.39 -27.76
C TYR A 217 4.49 -8.49 -26.72
N ILE A 218 3.52 -9.39 -26.85
CA ILE A 218 3.26 -10.46 -25.87
C ILE A 218 4.29 -11.60 -25.88
N LYS A 219 5.22 -11.64 -26.84
CA LYS A 219 6.35 -12.60 -26.79
C LYS A 219 7.31 -12.30 -25.65
N SER A 220 7.39 -11.04 -25.20
CA SER A 220 8.10 -10.68 -23.99
C SER A 220 7.26 -11.02 -22.78
N GLU A 221 7.82 -11.80 -21.84
CA GLU A 221 7.14 -12.18 -20.60
C GLU A 221 6.69 -10.96 -19.79
N GLU A 222 7.50 -9.90 -19.74
CA GLU A 222 7.18 -8.66 -19.03
C GLU A 222 5.99 -7.91 -19.68
N ASN A 223 5.96 -7.85 -21.01
CA ASN A 223 4.88 -7.23 -21.75
C ASN A 223 3.57 -8.03 -21.64
N ALA A 224 3.66 -9.36 -21.67
CA ALA A 224 2.53 -10.25 -21.45
C ALA A 224 1.93 -10.04 -20.03
N LYS A 225 2.79 -9.95 -19.00
CA LYS A 225 2.41 -9.57 -17.63
C LYS A 225 1.69 -8.23 -17.58
N ASN A 226 2.23 -7.21 -18.24
CA ASN A 226 1.66 -5.87 -18.29
C ASN A 226 0.27 -5.84 -18.93
N LEU A 227 0.11 -6.50 -20.08
CA LEU A 227 -1.20 -6.61 -20.74
C LEU A 227 -2.20 -7.38 -19.89
N TYR A 228 -1.78 -8.46 -19.24
CA TYR A 228 -2.61 -9.22 -18.32
C TYR A 228 -3.09 -8.36 -17.14
N ALA A 229 -2.18 -7.63 -16.49
CA ALA A 229 -2.49 -6.74 -15.38
C ALA A 229 -3.48 -5.62 -15.78
N PHE A 230 -3.35 -5.09 -17.00
CA PHE A 230 -4.31 -4.12 -17.56
C PHE A 230 -5.72 -4.71 -17.72
N LEU A 231 -5.83 -5.86 -18.38
CA LEU A 231 -7.12 -6.55 -18.59
C LEU A 231 -7.76 -6.93 -17.26
N TYR A 232 -6.94 -7.33 -16.29
CA TYR A 232 -7.36 -7.59 -14.93
C TYR A 232 -7.89 -6.33 -14.22
N GLY A 233 -7.19 -5.20 -14.31
CA GLY A 233 -7.66 -3.92 -13.76
C GLY A 233 -9.02 -3.50 -14.31
N LEU A 234 -9.25 -3.69 -15.61
CA LEU A 234 -10.54 -3.45 -16.26
C LEU A 234 -11.66 -4.32 -15.68
N ALA A 235 -11.40 -5.62 -15.59
CA ALA A 235 -12.35 -6.61 -15.09
C ALA A 235 -12.71 -6.33 -13.62
N LEU A 236 -11.69 -6.06 -12.80
CA LEU A 236 -11.82 -5.76 -11.38
C LEU A 236 -12.65 -4.50 -11.12
N PHE A 237 -12.39 -3.41 -11.84
CA PHE A 237 -13.16 -2.17 -11.69
C PHE A 237 -14.62 -2.34 -12.14
N THR A 238 -14.84 -2.98 -13.30
CA THR A 238 -16.20 -3.20 -13.82
C THR A 238 -17.02 -4.05 -12.85
N TRP A 239 -16.37 -5.03 -12.22
CA TRP A 239 -16.98 -5.86 -11.20
C TRP A 239 -17.30 -5.06 -9.92
N SER A 240 -16.39 -4.20 -9.47
CA SER A 240 -16.54 -3.44 -8.23
C SER A 240 -17.64 -2.40 -8.25
N ILE A 241 -17.96 -1.80 -9.40
CA ILE A 241 -19.15 -0.95 -9.57
C ILE A 241 -20.41 -1.65 -9.06
N HIS A 242 -20.47 -2.97 -9.22
CA HIS A 242 -21.64 -3.77 -8.87
C HIS A 242 -21.52 -4.47 -7.49
N LYS A 243 -20.35 -4.42 -6.85
CA LYS A 243 -20.06 -5.00 -5.53
C LYS A 243 -19.13 -4.10 -4.72
N VAL A 244 -19.69 -3.53 -3.64
CA VAL A 244 -18.99 -2.67 -2.67
C VAL A 244 -17.97 -3.45 -1.80
N LYS A 245 -18.11 -4.77 -1.70
CA LYS A 245 -17.20 -5.65 -0.96
C LYS A 245 -16.86 -6.85 -1.81
N LEU A 246 -15.59 -7.00 -2.16
CA LEU A 246 -15.04 -8.17 -2.83
C LEU A 246 -14.50 -9.14 -1.78
N LYS A 247 -14.80 -10.42 -1.95
CA LYS A 247 -14.15 -11.50 -1.20
C LYS A 247 -13.10 -12.17 -2.08
N TYR A 248 -12.25 -13.00 -1.50
CA TYR A 248 -11.28 -13.82 -2.24
C TYR A 248 -11.88 -14.52 -3.47
N GLU A 249 -13.05 -15.15 -3.31
CA GLU A 249 -13.72 -15.86 -4.42
C GLU A 249 -14.16 -14.93 -5.56
N ASP A 250 -14.36 -13.64 -5.26
CA ASP A 250 -14.67 -12.64 -6.29
C ASP A 250 -13.45 -12.33 -7.16
N PHE A 251 -12.24 -12.32 -6.60
CA PHE A 251 -11.01 -12.10 -7.37
C PHE A 251 -10.69 -13.31 -8.27
N GLU A 252 -10.88 -14.53 -7.77
CA GLU A 252 -10.80 -15.77 -8.58
C GLU A 252 -11.72 -15.68 -9.79
N THR A 253 -12.97 -15.23 -9.58
CA THR A 253 -13.92 -15.11 -10.69
C THR A 253 -13.53 -14.00 -11.68
N VAL A 254 -12.92 -12.91 -11.21
CA VAL A 254 -12.37 -11.85 -12.09
C VAL A 254 -11.22 -12.40 -12.94
N PHE A 255 -10.33 -13.22 -12.38
CA PHE A 255 -9.27 -13.90 -13.13
C PHE A 255 -9.84 -14.82 -14.20
N ASP A 256 -10.82 -15.65 -13.85
CA ASP A 256 -11.47 -16.55 -14.80
C ASP A 256 -12.13 -15.80 -15.97
N ILE A 257 -12.62 -14.57 -15.73
CA ILE A 257 -13.14 -13.71 -16.80
C ILE A 257 -12.02 -13.28 -17.76
N VAL A 258 -10.89 -12.82 -17.23
CA VAL A 258 -9.75 -12.36 -18.05
C VAL A 258 -9.20 -13.53 -18.87
N ASP A 259 -8.98 -14.68 -18.23
CA ASP A 259 -8.48 -15.88 -18.89
C ASP A 259 -9.43 -16.38 -19.95
N SER A 260 -10.73 -16.42 -19.66
CA SER A 260 -11.73 -16.78 -20.67
C SER A 260 -11.72 -15.79 -21.82
N GLY A 261 -11.55 -14.49 -21.56
CA GLY A 261 -11.53 -13.48 -22.61
C GLY A 261 -10.31 -13.59 -23.54
N LEU A 262 -9.13 -13.85 -22.96
CA LEU A 262 -7.89 -14.08 -23.70
C LEU A 262 -7.99 -15.35 -24.55
N ASN A 263 -8.44 -16.46 -23.94
CA ASN A 263 -8.64 -17.74 -24.63
C ASN A 263 -9.66 -17.63 -25.78
N ASP A 264 -10.81 -17.00 -25.53
CA ASP A 264 -11.86 -16.81 -26.54
C ASP A 264 -11.37 -15.93 -27.71
N SER A 265 -10.38 -15.07 -27.48
CA SER A 265 -9.77 -14.20 -28.49
C SER A 265 -8.58 -14.85 -29.22
N GLY A 266 -8.15 -16.04 -28.77
CA GLY A 266 -6.96 -16.73 -29.29
C GLY A 266 -5.65 -16.05 -28.93
N ILE A 267 -5.61 -15.28 -27.84
CA ILE A 267 -4.39 -14.68 -27.28
C ILE A 267 -3.92 -15.59 -26.16
N ASP A 268 -2.73 -16.19 -26.33
CA ASP A 268 -2.13 -17.08 -25.34
C ASP A 268 -1.18 -16.29 -24.42
N ILE A 269 -1.72 -15.84 -23.28
CA ILE A 269 -0.93 -15.23 -22.21
C ILE A 269 -1.09 -16.12 -20.98
N PRO A 270 0.02 -16.66 -20.43
CA PRO A 270 -0.08 -17.46 -19.22
C PRO A 270 -0.62 -16.62 -18.08
N ARG A 271 -1.44 -17.22 -17.21
CA ARG A 271 -1.92 -16.58 -15.98
C ARG A 271 -0.69 -16.15 -15.17
N HIS A 272 -0.52 -14.85 -15.00
CA HIS A 272 0.69 -14.29 -14.40
C HIS A 272 0.51 -13.84 -12.95
N LEU A 273 -0.73 -13.66 -12.53
CA LEU A 273 -1.05 -13.30 -11.15
C LEU A 273 -1.44 -14.58 -10.41
N ASP A 274 -0.75 -14.86 -9.30
CA ASP A 274 -1.09 -15.92 -8.38
C ASP A 274 -2.02 -15.33 -7.32
N LEU A 275 -3.28 -15.75 -7.32
CA LEU A 275 -4.26 -15.22 -6.39
C LEU A 275 -3.84 -15.43 -4.93
N ASP A 276 -3.16 -16.53 -4.58
CA ASP A 276 -2.74 -16.76 -3.20
C ASP A 276 -1.55 -15.88 -2.78
N GLU A 277 -0.66 -15.57 -3.72
CA GLU A 277 0.52 -14.73 -3.49
C GLU A 277 0.18 -13.23 -3.56
N ASP A 278 -0.63 -12.86 -4.55
CA ASP A 278 -0.90 -11.47 -4.93
C ASP A 278 -2.17 -10.90 -4.28
N TYR A 279 -3.01 -11.71 -3.60
CA TYR A 279 -4.29 -11.25 -3.04
C TYR A 279 -4.15 -10.02 -2.15
N ASP A 280 -3.17 -9.98 -1.26
CA ASP A 280 -3.00 -8.87 -0.32
C ASP A 280 -2.58 -7.58 -1.06
N GLU A 281 -1.74 -7.69 -2.09
CA GLU A 281 -1.32 -6.55 -2.92
C GLU A 281 -2.48 -6.05 -3.80
N ILE A 282 -3.17 -6.97 -4.47
CA ILE A 282 -4.36 -6.68 -5.27
C ILE A 282 -5.48 -6.10 -4.41
N SER A 283 -5.75 -6.67 -3.24
CA SER A 283 -6.83 -6.24 -2.35
C SER A 283 -6.50 -4.92 -1.67
N SER A 284 -5.24 -4.66 -1.31
CA SER A 284 -4.84 -3.36 -0.75
C SER A 284 -4.83 -2.27 -1.81
N GLY A 285 -4.30 -2.56 -3.00
CA GLY A 285 -4.42 -1.72 -4.17
C GLY A 285 -5.89 -1.43 -4.47
N PHE A 286 -6.78 -2.42 -4.39
CA PHE A 286 -8.21 -2.22 -4.56
C PHE A 286 -8.83 -1.29 -3.51
N VAL A 287 -8.42 -1.35 -2.24
CA VAL A 287 -8.93 -0.44 -1.19
C VAL A 287 -8.43 0.99 -1.44
N ASP A 288 -7.17 1.15 -1.80
CA ASP A 288 -6.58 2.44 -2.12
C ASP A 288 -7.24 3.02 -3.38
N ILE A 289 -7.41 2.20 -4.43
CA ILE A 289 -8.12 2.55 -5.67
C ILE A 289 -9.61 2.79 -5.42
N TYR A 290 -10.30 2.04 -4.57
CA TYR A 290 -11.71 2.27 -4.24
C TYR A 290 -11.87 3.60 -3.49
N THR A 291 -10.94 3.89 -2.59
CA THR A 291 -10.92 5.14 -1.81
C THR A 291 -10.56 6.34 -2.70
N GLU A 292 -9.57 6.20 -3.56
CA GLU A 292 -9.17 7.19 -4.59
C GLU A 292 -10.20 7.30 -5.71
N SER A 293 -10.98 6.26 -5.98
CA SER A 293 -12.03 6.32 -7.00
C SER A 293 -13.28 7.06 -6.54
N ILE A 294 -13.49 7.22 -5.23
CA ILE A 294 -14.59 7.99 -4.67
C ILE A 294 -14.18 9.46 -4.38
N GLY A 295 -12.89 9.80 -4.35
CA GLY A 295 -12.37 11.17 -4.14
C GLY A 295 -11.55 11.68 -5.33
N TRP A 296 -12.02 12.72 -6.02
CA TRP A 296 -11.59 13.08 -7.38
C TRP A 296 -11.07 14.50 -7.54
N ASP A 297 -10.11 14.90 -6.70
CA ASP A 297 -9.78 16.33 -6.61
C ASP A 297 -8.43 16.69 -7.27
N LYS A 298 -7.65 15.75 -7.84
CA LYS A 298 -6.22 16.01 -8.14
C LYS A 298 -5.60 15.42 -9.41
N ILE A 299 -6.36 15.16 -10.48
CA ILE A 299 -5.73 14.98 -11.81
C ILE A 299 -6.18 16.14 -12.68
N ASN A 300 -5.44 17.24 -12.60
CA ASN A 300 -5.82 18.51 -13.25
C ASN A 300 -4.98 18.80 -14.50
N SER A 301 -3.97 17.97 -14.81
CA SER A 301 -3.07 18.17 -15.92
C SER A 301 -2.56 16.87 -16.54
N GLU A 302 -2.10 16.97 -17.79
CA GLU A 302 -1.40 15.88 -18.50
C GLU A 302 -0.13 15.42 -17.77
N GLU A 303 0.53 16.33 -17.03
CA GLU A 303 1.71 16.05 -16.20
C GLU A 303 1.36 15.23 -14.94
N ASP A 304 0.26 15.55 -14.25
CA ASP A 304 -0.26 14.76 -13.12
C ASP A 304 -0.65 13.34 -13.58
N LEU A 305 -1.14 13.24 -14.81
CA LEU A 305 -1.50 11.99 -15.47
C LEU A 305 -0.26 11.18 -15.90
N ILE A 306 0.82 11.82 -16.34
CA ILE A 306 2.09 11.15 -16.65
C ILE A 306 2.74 10.63 -15.37
N ASN A 307 2.72 11.43 -14.30
CA ASN A 307 3.34 11.11 -13.02
C ASN A 307 2.56 10.08 -12.18
N SER A 308 1.24 9.98 -12.35
CA SER A 308 0.41 8.97 -11.67
C SER A 308 0.52 7.56 -12.25
N VAL A 309 1.03 7.43 -13.48
CA VAL A 309 1.00 6.17 -14.25
C VAL A 309 2.27 5.35 -14.09
N ASN A 310 3.34 5.91 -13.52
CA ASN A 310 4.60 5.19 -13.37
C ASN A 310 4.69 4.33 -12.11
N LYS A 311 3.73 3.41 -11.90
CA LYS A 311 3.96 2.22 -11.05
C LYS A 311 3.38 0.91 -11.59
N ASP A 312 2.14 0.82 -12.10
CA ASP A 312 1.60 -0.47 -12.59
C ASP A 312 0.53 -0.33 -13.69
N PHE A 313 0.57 -1.19 -14.71
CA PHE A 313 -0.40 -1.26 -15.83
C PHE A 313 -1.84 -1.52 -15.39
N GLN A 314 -2.03 -2.13 -14.21
CA GLN A 314 -3.34 -2.33 -13.58
C GLN A 314 -4.10 -1.01 -13.37
N SER A 315 -3.38 0.06 -13.01
CA SER A 315 -3.95 1.39 -12.80
C SER A 315 -4.53 1.96 -14.09
N ILE A 316 -3.85 1.77 -15.23
CA ILE A 316 -4.31 2.22 -16.55
C ILE A 316 -5.63 1.55 -16.91
N GLY A 317 -5.76 0.23 -16.65
CA GLY A 317 -7.00 -0.53 -16.86
C GLY A 317 -8.15 0.05 -16.05
N ILE A 318 -7.93 0.32 -14.77
CA ILE A 318 -8.96 0.88 -13.89
C ILE A 318 -9.44 2.25 -14.37
N TYR A 319 -8.51 3.13 -14.77
CA TYR A 319 -8.87 4.45 -15.28
C TYR A 319 -9.67 4.40 -16.59
N TYR A 320 -9.29 3.50 -17.50
CA TYR A 320 -10.06 3.28 -18.73
C TYR A 320 -11.49 2.79 -18.43
N ALA A 321 -11.64 1.77 -17.57
CA ALA A 321 -12.96 1.26 -17.19
C ALA A 321 -13.85 2.33 -16.53
N ARG A 322 -13.23 3.22 -15.74
CA ARG A 322 -13.92 4.36 -15.14
C ARG A 322 -14.43 5.35 -16.17
N ALA A 323 -13.57 5.82 -17.06
CA ALA A 323 -13.95 6.75 -18.12
C ALA A 323 -15.09 6.15 -18.96
N TYR A 324 -15.00 4.85 -19.25
CA TYR A 324 -16.07 4.11 -19.93
C TYR A 324 -17.37 4.11 -19.12
N SER A 325 -17.33 3.82 -17.82
CA SER A 325 -18.53 3.77 -16.96
C SER A 325 -19.26 5.10 -16.81
N ARG A 326 -18.55 6.22 -17.01
CA ARG A 326 -19.08 7.59 -16.92
C ARG A 326 -19.46 8.19 -18.27
N ASP A 327 -19.31 7.42 -19.36
CA ASP A 327 -19.48 7.90 -20.74
C ASP A 327 -18.59 9.11 -21.10
N GLU A 328 -17.41 9.19 -20.46
CA GLU A 328 -16.41 10.23 -20.72
C GLU A 328 -15.55 9.81 -21.94
N ASN A 329 -16.12 9.98 -23.14
CA ASN A 329 -15.55 9.46 -24.38
C ASN A 329 -14.12 9.96 -24.68
N ASP A 330 -13.81 11.21 -24.35
CA ASP A 330 -12.47 11.78 -24.57
C ASP A 330 -11.40 11.13 -23.67
N LEU A 331 -11.72 10.90 -22.39
CA LEU A 331 -10.82 10.24 -21.45
C LEU A 331 -10.63 8.77 -21.79
N LYS A 332 -11.71 8.07 -22.17
CA LYS A 332 -11.63 6.69 -22.67
C LYS A 332 -10.65 6.60 -23.84
N LYS A 333 -10.78 7.49 -24.83
CA LYS A 333 -9.91 7.53 -26.00
C LYS A 333 -8.46 7.79 -25.61
N LEU A 334 -8.21 8.70 -24.66
CA LEU A 334 -6.87 9.02 -24.17
C LEU A 334 -6.16 7.81 -23.56
N TYR A 335 -6.80 7.11 -22.60
CA TYR A 335 -6.21 5.93 -21.95
C TYR A 335 -5.97 4.79 -22.94
N PHE A 336 -6.88 4.63 -23.91
CA PHE A 336 -6.73 3.63 -24.96
C PHE A 336 -5.57 3.94 -25.91
N VAL A 337 -5.46 5.19 -26.38
CA VAL A 337 -4.34 5.63 -27.23
C VAL A 337 -3.01 5.42 -26.52
N LYS A 338 -2.95 5.70 -25.21
CA LYS A 338 -1.74 5.46 -24.42
C LYS A 338 -1.34 3.99 -24.39
N LEU A 339 -2.29 3.08 -24.17
CA LEU A 339 -2.04 1.63 -24.24
C LEU A 339 -1.51 1.21 -25.62
N VAL A 340 -2.16 1.69 -26.69
CA VAL A 340 -1.75 1.41 -28.07
C VAL A 340 -0.33 1.91 -28.35
N ASN A 341 0.00 3.14 -27.92
CA ASN A 341 1.34 3.70 -28.07
C ASN A 341 2.37 2.86 -27.30
N THR A 342 2.09 2.48 -26.06
CA THR A 342 3.03 1.65 -25.27
C THR A 342 3.24 0.27 -25.89
N ILE A 343 2.21 -0.34 -26.48
CA ILE A 343 2.38 -1.57 -27.24
C ILE A 343 3.28 -1.31 -28.45
N SER A 344 3.02 -0.23 -29.20
CA SER A 344 3.74 0.09 -30.44
C SER A 344 5.21 0.49 -30.22
N GLU A 345 5.53 1.14 -29.10
CA GLU A 345 6.90 1.54 -28.73
C GLU A 345 7.78 0.36 -28.30
N ASN A 346 7.15 -0.72 -27.83
CA ASN A 346 7.81 -1.91 -27.28
C ASN A 346 7.77 -3.12 -28.23
N THR A 347 7.27 -2.93 -29.45
CA THR A 347 7.29 -3.90 -30.55
C THR A 347 8.27 -3.47 -31.61
#